data_AF-A0A0W8IBL8-F1
#
_entry.id   AF-A0A0W8IBL8-F1
#
_cell.length_a   1.000
_cell.length_b   1.000
_cell.length_c   1.000
_cell.angle_alpha   90.00
_cell.angle_beta   90.00
_cell.angle_gamma   90.00
#
_symmetry.space_group_name_H-M   'P 1'
#
loop_
_entity.id
_entity.type
_entity.pdbx_description
1 polymer ?
#
loop_
_entity_poly.entity_id
_entity_poly.type
_entity_poly.pdbx_seq_one_letter_code
_entity_poly.pdbx_strand_id
1 'polypeptide(L)'
;MKNPYTKAAGIAAAVTLTVAAAAPSAMADGHTAPIPPHGHILVLGAEVGFTEEGPVLLDYRKCVDVAANQALPLNSHHEHVHFGQAGIALTEAGHAFVPVAPAFDLPWTDCASFLAIMGH
;
A
#
# COMPACT_ATOMS: atom_id res chain seq x y z
N MET A 1 -3.06 -31.20 28.47
CA MET A 1 -3.11 -29.82 28.97
C MET A 1 -3.67 -28.95 27.86
N LYS A 2 -4.77 -28.23 28.10
CA LYS A 2 -5.47 -27.42 27.08
C LYS A 2 -4.73 -26.11 26.90
N ASN A 3 -4.32 -25.82 25.67
CA ASN A 3 -3.91 -24.48 25.24
C ASN A 3 -5.17 -23.63 25.01
N PRO A 4 -5.17 -22.36 25.43
CA PRO A 4 -5.85 -21.37 24.60
C PRO A 4 -5.08 -20.04 24.57
N TYR A 5 -4.32 -19.81 23.49
CA TYR A 5 -3.96 -18.46 23.06
C TYR A 5 -5.28 -17.71 22.82
N THR A 6 -5.62 -16.84 23.76
CA THR A 6 -6.89 -16.13 23.80
C THR A 6 -6.66 -14.69 23.38
N LYS A 7 -7.21 -14.37 22.20
CA LYS A 7 -7.71 -13.06 21.74
C LYS A 7 -6.68 -11.94 21.51
N ALA A 8 -6.19 -11.85 20.28
CA ALA A 8 -6.21 -10.58 19.56
C ALA A 8 -7.36 -10.68 18.56
N ALA A 9 -8.53 -10.16 18.93
CA ALA A 9 -9.61 -9.94 17.97
C ALA A 9 -9.31 -8.63 17.24
N GLY A 10 -8.31 -8.66 16.37
CA GLY A 10 -8.22 -7.70 15.26
C GLY A 10 -9.16 -8.23 14.18
N ILE A 11 -10.11 -7.42 13.76
CA ILE A 11 -10.95 -7.74 12.61
C ILE A 11 -10.01 -7.74 11.40
N ALA A 12 -9.58 -8.91 10.94
CA ALA A 12 -8.76 -9.03 9.74
C ALA A 12 -9.61 -8.64 8.52
N ALA A 13 -9.53 -7.38 8.10
CA ALA A 13 -10.07 -6.94 6.82
C ALA A 13 -9.08 -7.37 5.74
N ALA A 14 -9.44 -8.38 4.95
CA ALA A 14 -8.65 -8.82 3.80
C ALA A 14 -8.75 -7.77 2.69
N VAL A 15 -7.89 -6.76 2.74
CA VAL A 15 -7.68 -5.83 1.64
C VAL A 15 -6.50 -6.33 0.82
N THR A 16 -6.79 -6.74 -0.41
CA THR A 16 -5.78 -7.06 -1.41
C THR A 16 -4.97 -5.81 -1.69
N LEU A 17 -3.77 -5.76 -1.13
CA LEU A 17 -2.82 -4.70 -1.42
C LEU A 17 -2.21 -5.08 -2.76
N THR A 18 -2.56 -4.37 -3.81
CA THR A 18 -1.88 -4.48 -5.10
C THR A 18 -0.47 -3.89 -4.99
N VAL A 19 0.43 -4.63 -4.33
CA VAL A 19 1.87 -4.36 -4.38
C VAL A 19 2.31 -4.74 -5.79
N ALA A 20 2.56 -3.74 -6.63
CA ALA A 20 3.12 -3.96 -7.95
C ALA A 20 4.51 -4.61 -7.79
N ALA A 21 4.56 -5.93 -7.95
CA ALA A 21 5.81 -6.67 -7.97
C ALA A 21 6.64 -6.22 -9.17
N ALA A 22 7.88 -5.77 -8.90
CA ALA A 22 8.77 -5.19 -9.88
C ALA A 22 9.16 -6.20 -10.99
N ALA A 23 8.83 -5.88 -12.24
CA ALA A 23 9.47 -6.41 -13.44
C ALA A 23 10.35 -5.31 -14.07
N PRO A 24 11.56 -5.61 -14.55
CA PRO A 24 12.43 -4.58 -15.10
C PRO A 24 12.02 -4.20 -16.53
N SER A 25 12.26 -2.92 -16.84
CA SER A 25 12.41 -2.26 -18.16
C SER A 25 11.21 -1.52 -18.77
N ALA A 26 11.26 -0.20 -18.59
CA ALA A 26 11.05 0.86 -19.60
C ALA A 26 9.72 0.99 -20.37
N MET A 27 8.72 0.15 -20.09
CA MET A 27 7.32 0.30 -20.54
C MET A 27 6.41 -0.24 -19.42
N ALA A 28 6.42 0.40 -18.26
CA ALA A 28 5.68 -0.10 -17.09
C ALA A 28 4.23 0.39 -17.05
N ASP A 29 3.54 0.46 -18.20
CA ASP A 29 2.13 0.84 -18.20
C ASP A 29 1.32 -0.26 -18.88
N GLY A 30 0.89 -1.22 -18.07
CA GLY A 30 -0.39 -1.90 -18.28
C GLY A 30 -1.60 -0.92 -18.23
N HIS A 31 -1.33 0.38 -18.15
CA HIS A 31 -2.27 1.47 -18.31
C HIS A 31 -2.26 1.95 -19.76
N THR A 32 -3.37 1.77 -20.47
CA THR A 32 -3.57 2.28 -21.83
C THR A 32 -3.71 3.81 -21.89
N ALA A 33 -3.69 4.49 -20.74
CA ALA A 33 -3.78 5.94 -20.59
C ALA A 33 -2.80 6.41 -19.50
N PRO A 34 -2.30 7.66 -19.56
CA PRO A 34 -1.42 8.21 -18.52
C PRO A 34 -2.09 8.14 -17.14
N ILE A 35 -1.38 7.64 -16.13
CA ILE A 35 -1.87 7.68 -14.74
C ILE A 35 -1.99 9.16 -14.34
N PRO A 36 -3.19 9.66 -13.97
CA PRO A 36 -3.36 11.04 -13.56
C PRO A 36 -2.53 11.38 -12.30
N PRO A 37 -2.20 12.67 -12.08
CA PRO A 37 -1.61 13.10 -10.81
C PRO A 37 -2.45 12.64 -9.62
N HIS A 38 -1.81 12.06 -8.61
CA HIS A 38 -2.48 11.44 -7.47
C HIS A 38 -1.65 11.53 -6.19
N GLY A 39 -2.33 11.49 -5.04
CA GLY A 39 -1.71 11.46 -3.72
C GLY A 39 -1.25 10.07 -3.30
N HIS A 40 -0.60 10.01 -2.14
CA HIS A 40 -0.07 8.79 -1.56
C HIS A 40 -0.27 8.77 -0.05
N ILE A 41 -0.35 7.56 0.49
CA ILE A 41 -0.22 7.29 1.92
C ILE A 41 1.02 6.45 2.17
N LEU A 42 1.60 6.62 3.36
CA LEU A 42 2.65 5.74 3.88
C LEU A 42 2.08 4.91 5.04
N VAL A 43 1.99 3.61 4.83
CA VAL A 43 1.59 2.63 5.84
C VAL A 43 2.86 2.10 6.52
N LEU A 44 2.93 2.26 7.84
CA LEU A 44 4.07 1.90 8.66
C LEU A 44 3.75 0.66 9.50
N GLY A 45 4.74 -0.23 9.63
CA GLY A 45 4.58 -1.50 10.34
C GLY A 45 3.56 -2.42 9.68
N ALA A 46 3.50 -2.40 8.35
CA ALA A 46 2.64 -3.25 7.54
C ALA A 46 3.08 -4.72 7.67
N GLU A 47 2.16 -5.56 8.10
CA GLU A 47 2.28 -7.01 8.01
C GLU A 47 1.55 -7.46 6.75
N VAL A 48 2.26 -8.08 5.81
CA VAL A 48 1.68 -8.51 4.53
C VAL A 48 1.66 -10.03 4.47
N GLY A 49 0.47 -10.58 4.27
CA GLY A 49 0.22 -11.99 3.96
C GLY A 49 0.03 -12.20 2.46
N PHE A 50 -0.20 -13.44 2.06
CA PHE A 50 -0.47 -13.81 0.67
C PHE A 50 -1.70 -14.71 0.59
N THR A 51 -2.60 -14.41 -0.34
CA THR A 51 -3.73 -15.25 -0.75
C THR A 51 -3.58 -15.69 -2.20
N GLU A 52 -4.51 -16.48 -2.72
CA GLU A 52 -4.52 -16.88 -4.14
C GLU A 52 -4.69 -15.67 -5.08
N GLU A 53 -5.26 -14.58 -4.59
CA GLU A 53 -5.50 -13.32 -5.30
C GLU A 53 -4.33 -12.32 -5.20
N GLY A 54 -3.31 -12.59 -4.35
CA GLY A 54 -2.13 -11.75 -4.21
C GLY A 54 -1.80 -11.36 -2.77
N PRO A 55 -0.96 -10.32 -2.57
CA PRO A 55 -0.62 -9.85 -1.24
C PRO A 55 -1.83 -9.20 -0.55
N VAL A 56 -1.96 -9.44 0.74
CA VAL A 56 -3.00 -8.86 1.60
C VAL A 56 -2.36 -8.17 2.79
N LEU A 57 -2.84 -6.99 3.15
CA LEU A 57 -2.40 -6.35 4.39
C LEU A 57 -3.12 -7.01 5.58
N LEU A 58 -2.37 -7.64 6.47
CA LEU A 58 -2.86 -8.33 7.66
C LEU A 58 -2.98 -7.40 8.87
N ASP A 59 -2.00 -6.51 9.05
CA ASP A 59 -1.96 -5.53 10.13
C ASP A 59 -1.11 -4.31 9.74
N TYR A 60 -1.25 -3.21 10.48
CA TYR A 60 -0.38 -2.05 10.37
C TYR A 60 -0.34 -1.25 11.68
N ARG A 61 0.73 -0.48 11.87
CA ARG A 61 0.90 0.37 13.07
C ARG A 61 0.36 1.78 12.87
N LYS A 62 0.56 2.36 11.69
CA LYS A 62 0.19 3.77 11.42
C LYS A 62 0.02 4.02 9.93
N CYS A 63 -0.88 4.94 9.59
CA CYS A 63 -0.98 5.55 8.26
C CYS A 63 -0.56 7.03 8.34
N VAL A 64 0.14 7.53 7.31
CA VAL A 64 0.49 8.95 7.16
C VAL A 64 0.12 9.44 5.76
N ASP A 65 -0.65 10.52 5.69
CA ASP A 65 -0.90 11.23 4.43
C ASP A 65 0.41 11.87 3.95
N VAL A 66 0.85 11.52 2.75
CA VAL A 66 2.06 12.08 2.16
C VAL A 66 1.69 13.40 1.50
N ALA A 67 2.48 14.44 1.77
CA ALA A 67 2.29 15.77 1.20
C ALA A 67 0.85 16.32 1.31
N ALA A 68 0.16 16.04 2.43
CA ALA A 68 -1.25 16.41 2.63
C ALA A 68 -2.16 15.96 1.47
N ASN A 69 -1.90 14.75 0.98
CA ASN A 69 -2.63 14.10 -0.11
C ASN A 69 -2.57 14.84 -1.46
N GLN A 70 -1.56 15.70 -1.64
CA GLN A 70 -1.27 16.34 -2.91
C GLN A 70 -0.46 15.41 -3.82
N ALA A 71 -0.62 15.59 -5.13
CA ALA A 71 0.19 14.86 -6.09
C ALA A 71 1.68 15.23 -5.95
N LEU A 72 2.53 14.22 -5.86
CA LEU A 72 3.97 14.41 -5.88
C LEU A 72 4.45 14.69 -7.32
N PRO A 73 5.43 15.57 -7.51
CA PRO A 73 6.06 15.73 -8.82
C PRO A 73 6.71 14.43 -9.26
N LEU A 74 6.44 14.01 -10.50
CA LEU A 74 7.08 12.84 -11.10
C LEU A 74 8.57 13.14 -11.35
N ASN A 75 9.40 12.72 -10.40
CA ASN A 75 10.84 12.81 -10.45
C ASN A 75 11.45 11.45 -10.12
N SER A 76 12.78 11.34 -10.22
CA SER A 76 13.48 10.08 -9.96
C SER A 76 13.16 9.48 -8.59
N HIS A 77 12.98 10.27 -7.53
CA HIS A 77 12.65 9.74 -6.21
C HIS A 77 11.26 9.10 -6.19
N HIS A 78 10.27 9.74 -6.82
CA HIS A 78 8.91 9.22 -6.96
C HIS A 78 8.89 7.91 -7.77
N GLU A 79 9.67 7.83 -8.85
CA GLU A 79 9.79 6.59 -9.62
C GLU A 79 10.47 5.46 -8.82
N HIS A 80 11.51 5.77 -8.04
CA HIS A 80 12.23 4.76 -7.25
C HIS A 80 11.42 4.18 -6.09
N VAL A 81 10.45 4.93 -5.53
CA VAL A 81 9.57 4.39 -4.49
C VAL A 81 8.49 3.46 -5.06
N HIS A 82 8.07 3.65 -6.31
CA HIS A 82 7.12 2.75 -6.98
C HIS A 82 7.80 1.54 -7.63
N PHE A 83 8.93 1.75 -8.29
CA PHE A 83 9.51 0.77 -9.22
C PHE A 83 10.99 0.45 -8.95
N GLY A 84 11.59 1.07 -7.95
CA GLY A 84 13.02 0.98 -7.67
C GLY A 84 13.36 0.32 -6.34
N GLN A 85 14.66 0.37 -6.01
CA GLN A 85 15.21 -0.20 -4.77
C GLN A 85 14.63 0.45 -3.51
N ALA A 86 14.17 1.70 -3.57
CA ALA A 86 13.56 2.37 -2.43
C ALA A 86 12.21 1.73 -2.05
N GLY A 87 11.39 1.35 -3.03
CA GLY A 87 10.15 0.61 -2.79
C GLY A 87 10.39 -0.78 -2.19
N ILE A 88 11.39 -1.49 -2.72
CA ILE A 88 11.82 -2.80 -2.18
C ILE A 88 12.26 -2.66 -0.72
N ALA A 89 13.15 -1.71 -0.43
CA ALA A 89 13.65 -1.48 0.92
C ALA A 89 12.54 -1.06 1.91
N LEU A 90 11.56 -0.27 1.46
CA LEU A 90 10.37 0.05 2.28
C LEU A 90 9.59 -1.21 2.64
N THR A 91 9.35 -2.07 1.66
CA THR A 91 8.59 -3.31 1.86
C THR A 91 9.33 -4.27 2.79
N GLU A 92 10.63 -4.45 2.59
CA GLU A 92 11.50 -5.27 3.47
C GLU A 92 11.57 -4.71 4.90
N ALA A 93 11.43 -3.39 5.08
CA ALA A 93 11.32 -2.75 6.38
C ALA A 93 9.89 -2.82 7.00
N GLY A 94 8.96 -3.52 6.35
CA GLY A 94 7.56 -3.62 6.79
C GLY A 94 6.81 -2.31 6.62
N HIS A 95 7.03 -1.58 5.54
CA HIS A 95 6.36 -0.33 5.18
C HIS A 95 5.81 -0.40 3.76
N ALA A 96 4.72 0.31 3.48
CA ALA A 96 4.14 0.38 2.14
C ALA A 96 3.86 1.84 1.75
N PHE A 97 4.37 2.24 0.59
CA PHE A 97 4.03 3.52 -0.04
C PHE A 97 2.95 3.25 -1.08
N VAL A 98 1.74 3.73 -0.85
CA VAL A 98 0.55 3.31 -1.60
C VAL A 98 -0.10 4.53 -2.24
N PRO A 99 -0.45 4.49 -3.53
CA PRO A 99 -1.26 5.54 -4.14
C PRO A 99 -2.67 5.57 -3.51
N VAL A 100 -3.35 6.70 -3.68
CA VAL A 100 -4.76 6.85 -3.28
C VAL A 100 -5.67 7.05 -4.50
N ALA A 101 -6.95 6.79 -4.33
CA ALA A 101 -7.95 7.10 -5.34
C ALA A 101 -7.94 8.60 -5.72
N PRO A 102 -8.25 8.95 -6.99
CA PRO A 102 -8.72 8.06 -8.06
C PRO A 102 -7.60 7.43 -8.88
N ALA A 103 -6.33 7.53 -8.45
CA ALA A 103 -5.32 6.69 -9.09
C ALA A 103 -5.62 5.25 -8.70
N PHE A 104 -5.88 4.45 -9.72
CA PHE A 104 -6.33 3.06 -9.59
C PHE A 104 -7.73 2.94 -8.96
N ASP A 105 -8.34 1.76 -9.09
CA ASP A 105 -9.65 1.45 -8.52
C ASP A 105 -9.50 1.08 -7.03
N LEU A 106 -8.98 2.02 -6.24
CA LEU A 106 -8.74 1.86 -4.81
C LEU A 106 -9.91 2.42 -4.00
N PRO A 107 -10.30 1.78 -2.90
CA PRO A 107 -11.44 2.24 -2.11
C PRO A 107 -11.10 3.39 -1.14
N TRP A 108 -9.83 3.76 -0.99
CA TRP A 108 -9.39 4.85 -0.11
C TRP A 108 -8.86 6.06 -0.88
N THR A 109 -9.15 7.26 -0.37
CA THR A 109 -8.69 8.54 -0.91
C THR A 109 -7.62 9.20 -0.05
N ASP A 110 -7.43 8.75 1.18
CA ASP A 110 -6.51 9.31 2.18
C ASP A 110 -6.31 8.30 3.33
N CYS A 111 -5.52 8.65 4.35
CA CYS A 111 -5.38 7.80 5.53
C CYS A 111 -6.69 7.63 6.29
N ALA A 112 -7.51 8.67 6.44
CA ALA A 112 -8.75 8.56 7.22
C ALA A 112 -9.71 7.50 6.63
N SER A 113 -9.91 7.53 5.32
CA SER A 113 -10.70 6.54 4.58
C SER A 113 -10.04 5.18 4.54
N PHE A 114 -8.71 5.10 4.39
CA PHE A 114 -7.97 3.84 4.53
C PHE A 114 -8.21 3.20 5.91
N LEU A 115 -8.02 3.95 7.00
CA LEU A 115 -8.24 3.45 8.37
C LEU A 115 -9.69 2.99 8.58
N ALA A 116 -10.66 3.72 8.02
CA ALA A 116 -12.08 3.38 8.11
C ALA A 116 -12.42 2.06 7.39
N ILE A 117 -11.75 1.77 6.27
CA ILE A 117 -11.90 0.51 5.54
C ILE A 117 -11.19 -0.65 6.25
N MET A 118 -10.00 -0.37 6.80
CA MET A 118 -9.20 -1.39 7.50
C MET A 118 -9.71 -1.72 8.90
N GLY A 119 -10.60 -0.91 9.48
CA GLY A 119 -11.40 -1.27 10.66
C GLY A 119 -10.71 -1.17 12.02
N HIS A 120 -10.14 -0.01 12.36
CA HIS A 120 -9.70 0.30 13.74
C HIS A 120 -10.73 1.14 14.50
#